data_AF-A0AAV8HKQ9-F1
#
_entry.id   AF-A0AAV8HKQ9-F1
#
_cell.length_a   1.000
_cell.length_b   1.000
_cell.length_c   1.000
_cell.angle_alpha   90.00
_cell.angle_beta   90.00
_cell.angle_gamma   90.00
#
_symmetry.space_group_name_H-M   'P 1'
#
loop_
_entity.id
_entity.type
_entity.pdbx_description
1 polymer ?
#
loop_
_entity_poly.entity_id
_entity_poly.type
_entity_poly.pdbx_seq_one_letter_code
_entity_poly.pdbx_strand_id
1 'polypeptide(L)'
;MDSARSWFHKFQPRDKAPAGDKAKSPTKKKEAGNSNGKELGKPPIPDEAPSNVTKQKVAAAKQYIENHYKTQMKSLQDRKERRWILERKLADAEVSKEEKNDILKNLEKKETEYMRLQRHKMGVDDFDLLTIIGRGAFGEVRICREKTSGSVYAMKKLKKSEMLRRGQVEHVKAERNLLAEVDSQYIVKLYYSFQDEEFLYLIMEYLPGGDMMTLLMRKDTLTEEEARFYVAETVLAIESIHKHNYIHRDIKPDNLLLDKQGHLKLSDFGLCKPLDSNNFPNLNEPENSTGKVTRPPLDGNPNRVSTSATPRRTQQEQLQHWQKNRRTLAYSTVGTPDYIAPEVLLKKGYGMECDWWSLGAIMYEMLVGYPPFYSEDPMSTCRKIVNWRMHLKFPEEAKLSPEAKDLICKLLCNVEQRLGTRGAHEIKAHPWFRGTQWEKLYQMEAAFTPEVNGELDTQNFEKFEETGATAQSSSKSGPWRKMLPSKDVNFVGYTYKNFEIVTDHEVPGIAELKKKSNKPKRPTIKSLFESGDTEETPSQGSFLNLLPTHREVPESLEPSPHSSISSPDQSLMRHK
;
A
#
# COMPACT_ATOMS: atom_id res chain seq x y z
N MET A 1 2.92 34.09 -23.59
CA MET A 1 2.16 33.76 -22.37
C MET A 1 0.73 34.35 -22.40
N ASP A 2 0.21 34.76 -23.56
CA ASP A 2 -1.04 35.53 -23.63
C ASP A 2 -2.26 34.78 -24.15
N SER A 3 -2.09 33.54 -24.65
CA SER A 3 -3.21 32.77 -25.21
C SER A 3 -4.05 32.03 -24.13
N ALA A 4 -3.50 31.85 -22.91
CA ALA A 4 -4.19 31.14 -21.83
C ALA A 4 -5.12 32.02 -20.96
N ARG A 5 -4.97 33.35 -20.99
CA ARG A 5 -5.81 34.27 -20.20
C ARG A 5 -7.20 34.52 -20.81
N SER A 6 -7.34 34.37 -22.13
CA SER A 6 -8.61 34.64 -22.83
C SER A 6 -9.70 33.59 -22.54
N TRP A 7 -9.30 32.36 -22.22
CA TRP A 7 -10.25 31.26 -22.00
C TRP A 7 -10.97 31.32 -20.64
N PHE A 8 -10.33 31.90 -19.61
CA PHE A 8 -10.85 31.92 -18.24
C PHE A 8 -11.93 32.99 -17.96
N HIS A 9 -12.06 34.03 -18.80
CA HIS A 9 -13.05 35.09 -18.57
C HIS A 9 -14.48 34.75 -19.05
N LYS A 10 -14.68 33.62 -19.74
CA LYS A 10 -15.98 33.26 -20.32
C LYS A 10 -16.92 32.46 -19.41
N PHE A 11 -16.48 32.10 -18.19
CA PHE A 11 -17.27 31.31 -17.25
C PHE A 11 -17.20 31.87 -15.82
N GLN A 12 -17.72 33.08 -15.62
CA GLN A 12 -18.14 33.52 -14.28
C GLN A 12 -19.67 33.49 -14.17
N PRO A 13 -20.23 32.87 -13.12
CA PRO A 13 -21.67 32.88 -12.88
C PRO A 13 -22.08 34.28 -12.38
N ARG A 14 -23.14 34.86 -12.96
CA ARG A 14 -23.74 36.11 -12.48
C ARG A 14 -24.50 35.85 -11.17
N ASP A 15 -24.03 36.49 -10.10
CA ASP A 15 -24.71 36.55 -8.81
C ASP A 15 -26.09 37.20 -8.93
N LYS A 16 -27.09 36.56 -8.31
CA LYS A 16 -28.45 37.09 -8.11
C LYS A 16 -28.49 37.90 -6.82
N ALA A 17 -29.00 39.13 -6.92
CA ALA A 17 -29.54 39.88 -5.79
C ALA A 17 -30.88 40.53 -6.20
N PRO A 18 -31.78 40.83 -5.23
CA PRO A 18 -33.23 40.66 -5.41
C PRO A 18 -34.01 41.99 -5.47
N ALA A 19 -35.23 41.98 -6.03
CA ALA A 19 -36.25 43.01 -5.71
C ALA A 19 -37.67 42.59 -6.12
N GLY A 20 -38.53 42.44 -5.10
CA GLY A 20 -39.80 43.15 -4.90
C GLY A 20 -40.83 43.32 -6.03
N ASP A 21 -42.03 42.80 -5.76
CA ASP A 21 -43.30 43.05 -6.42
C ASP A 21 -43.63 44.52 -6.74
N LYS A 22 -44.23 44.77 -7.92
CA LYS A 22 -45.59 45.34 -8.04
C LYS A 22 -46.07 45.43 -9.50
N ALA A 23 -47.38 45.23 -9.64
CA ALA A 23 -48.18 45.09 -10.84
C ALA A 23 -48.28 46.33 -11.75
N LYS A 24 -48.52 46.09 -13.06
CA LYS A 24 -49.61 46.65 -13.89
C LYS A 24 -49.52 46.20 -15.35
N SER A 25 -50.66 45.75 -15.89
CA SER A 25 -50.99 45.49 -17.31
C SER A 25 -51.47 46.78 -18.03
N PRO A 26 -51.92 46.76 -19.31
CA PRO A 26 -51.42 46.16 -20.55
C PRO A 26 -51.40 47.19 -21.73
N THR A 27 -51.37 46.73 -23.00
CA THR A 27 -51.52 47.41 -24.32
C THR A 27 -50.20 47.71 -25.05
N LYS A 28 -50.03 47.58 -26.38
CA LYS A 28 -50.94 47.58 -27.54
C LYS A 28 -50.24 46.97 -28.77
N LYS A 29 -51.04 46.49 -29.73
CA LYS A 29 -50.72 45.84 -31.03
C LYS A 29 -50.09 46.78 -32.09
N LYS A 30 -49.66 46.12 -33.20
CA LYS A 30 -49.56 46.55 -34.63
C LYS A 30 -48.26 47.22 -35.08
N GLU A 31 -47.73 47.05 -36.30
CA GLU A 31 -47.86 46.12 -37.45
C GLU A 31 -46.78 46.56 -38.48
N ALA A 32 -46.45 45.69 -39.46
CA ALA A 32 -45.70 45.96 -40.71
C ALA A 32 -44.15 46.06 -40.61
N GLY A 33 -43.33 45.49 -41.50
CA GLY A 33 -43.55 44.71 -42.71
C GLY A 33 -42.22 44.57 -43.49
N ASN A 34 -42.10 43.44 -44.21
CA ASN A 34 -41.26 43.13 -45.38
C ASN A 34 -39.78 42.64 -45.29
N SER A 35 -39.65 41.35 -45.69
CA SER A 35 -38.72 40.74 -46.66
C SER A 35 -37.19 40.84 -46.50
N ASN A 36 -36.54 39.73 -46.15
CA ASN A 36 -35.80 38.86 -47.10
C ASN A 36 -35.02 37.73 -46.37
N GLY A 37 -34.92 36.56 -47.01
CA GLY A 37 -33.87 35.57 -46.74
C GLY A 37 -34.24 34.41 -45.83
N LYS A 38 -34.76 33.33 -46.42
CA LYS A 38 -34.73 31.98 -45.85
C LYS A 38 -33.31 31.42 -45.95
N GLU A 39 -32.65 31.22 -44.82
CA GLU A 39 -31.87 30.01 -44.57
C GLU A 39 -32.16 29.56 -43.14
N LEU A 40 -32.74 28.36 -43.01
CA LEU A 40 -33.21 27.80 -41.75
C LEU A 40 -32.04 27.54 -40.80
N GLY A 41 -31.84 28.40 -39.82
CA GLY A 41 -31.17 28.05 -38.58
C GLY A 41 -31.96 26.95 -37.87
N LYS A 42 -31.34 25.79 -37.67
CA LYS A 42 -31.87 24.73 -36.80
C LYS A 42 -32.24 25.36 -35.43
N PRO A 43 -33.38 24.98 -34.83
CA PRO A 43 -33.75 25.47 -33.51
C PRO A 43 -32.66 25.09 -32.49
N PRO A 44 -32.40 25.92 -31.46
CA PRO A 44 -31.49 25.55 -30.39
C PRO A 44 -32.04 24.28 -29.74
N ILE A 45 -31.27 23.21 -29.81
CA ILE A 45 -31.51 21.99 -29.04
C ILE A 45 -31.61 22.45 -27.57
N PRO A 46 -32.64 22.04 -26.81
CA PRO A 46 -32.68 22.36 -25.39
C PRO A 46 -31.36 21.92 -24.77
N ASP A 47 -30.71 22.79 -23.99
CA ASP A 47 -29.58 22.42 -23.15
C ASP A 47 -30.06 21.35 -22.16
N GLU A 48 -30.10 20.10 -22.60
CA GLU A 48 -30.29 18.95 -21.73
C GLU A 48 -29.12 18.97 -20.77
N ALA A 49 -29.43 19.16 -19.49
CA ALA A 49 -28.42 19.14 -18.44
C ALA A 49 -27.56 17.89 -18.63
N PRO A 50 -26.23 18.03 -18.73
CA PRO A 50 -25.37 16.90 -19.07
C PRO A 50 -25.60 15.77 -18.07
N SER A 51 -25.70 14.54 -18.59
CA SER A 51 -25.92 13.36 -17.77
C SER A 51 -24.93 13.29 -16.59
N ASN A 52 -25.32 12.70 -15.47
CA ASN A 52 -24.42 12.54 -14.32
C ASN A 52 -23.12 11.82 -14.71
N VAL A 53 -23.17 10.89 -15.68
CA VAL A 53 -21.99 10.23 -16.26
C VAL A 53 -21.10 11.23 -16.99
N THR A 54 -21.68 12.14 -17.78
CA THR A 54 -20.93 13.20 -18.47
C THR A 54 -20.28 14.15 -17.46
N LYS A 55 -20.99 14.55 -16.39
CA LYS A 55 -20.44 15.40 -15.32
C LYS A 55 -19.26 14.74 -14.60
N GLN A 56 -19.37 13.44 -14.27
CA GLN A 56 -18.28 12.66 -13.68
C GLN A 56 -17.07 12.55 -14.62
N LYS A 57 -17.29 12.31 -15.92
CA LYS A 57 -16.22 12.28 -16.92
C LYS A 57 -15.51 13.62 -17.06
N VAL A 58 -16.24 14.74 -17.02
CA VAL A 58 -15.66 16.08 -17.05
C VAL A 58 -14.83 16.34 -15.80
N ALA A 59 -15.32 15.97 -14.62
CA ALA A 59 -14.57 16.10 -13.37
C ALA A 59 -13.27 15.29 -13.39
N ALA A 60 -13.33 14.03 -13.84
CA ALA A 60 -12.15 13.18 -13.98
C ALA A 60 -11.17 13.70 -15.05
N ALA A 61 -11.66 14.20 -16.18
CA ALA A 61 -10.84 14.82 -17.22
C ALA A 61 -10.13 16.08 -16.70
N LYS A 62 -10.85 16.94 -15.95
CA LYS A 62 -10.29 18.13 -15.30
C LYS A 62 -9.18 17.73 -14.33
N GLN A 63 -9.44 16.77 -13.44
CA GLN A 63 -8.45 16.28 -12.48
C GLN A 63 -7.23 15.67 -13.17
N TYR A 64 -7.43 14.89 -14.24
CA TYR A 64 -6.34 14.31 -15.03
C TYR A 64 -5.47 15.41 -15.66
N ILE A 65 -6.07 16.41 -16.31
CA ILE A 65 -5.36 17.51 -16.97
C ILE A 65 -4.59 18.33 -15.93
N GLU A 66 -5.23 18.70 -14.82
CA GLU A 66 -4.58 19.46 -13.75
C GLU A 66 -3.38 18.71 -13.16
N ASN A 67 -3.54 17.42 -12.85
CA ASN A 67 -2.45 16.60 -12.34
C ASN A 67 -1.33 16.42 -13.39
N HIS A 68 -1.68 16.23 -14.66
CA HIS A 68 -0.71 16.10 -15.74
C HIS A 68 0.18 17.34 -15.85
N TYR A 69 -0.42 18.54 -15.88
CA TYR A 69 0.36 19.78 -15.95
C TYR A 69 1.12 20.07 -14.66
N LYS A 70 0.55 19.81 -13.47
CA LYS A 70 1.26 19.93 -12.19
C LYS A 70 2.52 19.05 -12.16
N THR A 71 2.39 17.78 -12.55
CA THR A 71 3.51 16.83 -12.58
C THR A 71 4.57 17.24 -13.61
N GLN A 72 4.16 17.67 -14.81
CA GLN A 72 5.10 18.19 -15.81
C GLN A 72 5.85 19.42 -15.31
N MET A 73 5.16 20.38 -14.69
CA MET A 73 5.77 21.59 -14.15
C MET A 73 6.75 21.27 -13.01
N LYS A 74 6.38 20.35 -12.11
CA LYS A 74 7.27 19.86 -11.04
C LYS A 74 8.51 19.19 -11.62
N SER A 75 8.35 18.27 -12.58
CA SER A 75 9.47 17.60 -13.23
C SER A 75 10.42 18.59 -13.93
N LEU A 76 9.89 19.64 -14.57
CA LEU A 76 10.69 20.70 -15.18
C LEU A 76 11.45 21.51 -14.12
N GLN A 77 10.81 21.81 -12.99
CA GLN A 77 11.43 22.53 -11.88
C GLN A 77 12.56 21.71 -11.24
N ASP A 78 12.29 20.44 -10.92
CA ASP A 78 13.28 19.53 -10.33
C ASP A 78 14.50 19.36 -11.26
N ARG A 79 14.28 19.29 -12.59
CA ARG A 79 15.36 19.23 -13.59
C ARG A 79 16.20 20.51 -13.61
N LYS A 80 15.57 21.68 -13.52
CA LYS A 80 16.29 22.96 -13.43
C LYS A 80 17.10 23.05 -12.14
N GLU A 81 16.53 22.60 -11.02
CA GLU A 81 17.20 22.62 -9.72
C GLU A 81 18.40 21.67 -9.69
N ARG A 82 18.27 20.44 -10.19
CA ARG A 82 19.40 19.51 -10.30
C ARG A 82 20.54 20.07 -11.16
N ARG A 83 20.20 20.68 -12.31
CA ARG A 83 21.17 21.35 -13.18
C ARG A 83 21.85 22.51 -12.46
N TRP A 84 21.08 23.36 -11.77
CA TRP A 84 21.60 24.51 -11.03
C TRP A 84 22.55 24.09 -9.90
N ILE A 85 22.21 23.05 -9.13
CA ILE A 85 23.06 22.52 -8.06
C ILE A 85 24.40 22.02 -8.64
N LEU A 86 24.35 21.30 -9.78
CA LEU A 86 25.56 20.80 -10.43
C LEU A 86 26.42 21.96 -10.95
N GLU A 87 25.82 22.94 -11.62
CA GLU A 87 26.52 24.13 -12.13
C GLU A 87 27.21 24.91 -10.99
N ARG A 88 26.57 25.03 -9.82
CA ARG A 88 27.17 25.68 -8.65
C ARG A 88 28.36 24.89 -8.11
N LYS A 89 28.23 23.58 -7.95
CA LYS A 89 29.33 22.70 -7.51
C LYS A 89 30.52 22.73 -8.47
N LEU A 90 30.27 22.80 -9.77
CA LEU A 90 31.32 22.92 -10.79
C LEU A 90 31.99 24.31 -10.78
N ALA A 91 31.27 25.36 -10.36
CA ALA A 91 31.87 26.68 -10.17
C ALA A 91 32.77 26.71 -8.93
N ASP A 92 32.38 26.01 -7.86
CA ASP A 92 33.15 25.93 -6.60
C ASP A 92 34.41 25.06 -6.72
N ALA A 93 34.50 24.17 -7.71
CA ALA A 93 35.53 23.14 -7.83
C ALA A 93 36.67 23.46 -8.82
N GLU A 94 36.75 24.70 -9.34
CA GLU A 94 37.79 25.16 -10.30
C GLU A 94 38.09 24.17 -11.46
N VAL A 95 37.06 23.49 -11.95
CA VAL A 95 37.16 22.48 -13.00
C VAL A 95 37.40 23.12 -14.36
N SER A 96 38.14 22.46 -15.27
CA SER A 96 38.37 22.98 -16.62
C SER A 96 37.06 23.16 -17.41
N LYS A 97 37.08 24.02 -18.44
CA LYS A 97 35.87 24.29 -19.25
C LYS A 97 35.42 23.04 -20.02
N GLU A 98 36.37 22.22 -20.44
CA GLU A 98 36.17 20.98 -21.16
C GLU A 98 35.50 19.94 -20.25
N GLU A 99 36.04 19.71 -19.06
CA GLU A 99 35.45 18.79 -18.07
C GLU A 99 34.06 19.24 -17.61
N LYS A 100 33.87 20.56 -17.41
CA LYS A 100 32.55 21.13 -17.09
C LYS A 100 31.52 20.82 -18.16
N ASN A 101 31.89 20.94 -19.44
CA ASN A 101 30.99 20.64 -20.56
C ASN A 101 30.66 19.16 -20.65
N ASP A 102 31.64 18.27 -20.45
CA ASP A 102 31.42 16.82 -20.46
C ASP A 102 30.51 16.37 -19.31
N ILE A 103 30.68 16.94 -18.11
CA ILE A 103 29.83 16.66 -16.95
C ILE A 103 28.38 17.12 -17.20
N LEU A 104 28.18 18.30 -17.78
CA LEU A 104 26.85 18.80 -18.13
C LEU A 104 26.18 17.95 -19.23
N LYS A 105 26.94 17.53 -20.24
CA LYS A 105 26.46 16.65 -21.31
C LYS A 105 26.06 15.27 -20.77
N ASN A 106 26.82 14.74 -19.81
CA ASN A 106 26.48 13.51 -19.10
C ASN A 106 25.19 13.66 -18.26
N LEU A 107 25.00 14.80 -17.59
CA LEU A 107 23.75 15.10 -16.88
C LEU A 107 22.57 15.11 -17.86
N GLU A 108 22.70 15.78 -19.02
CA GLU A 108 21.63 15.83 -20.02
C GLU A 108 21.30 14.45 -20.60
N LYS A 109 22.31 13.62 -20.84
CA LYS A 109 22.13 12.23 -21.27
C LYS A 109 21.37 11.43 -20.19
N LYS A 110 21.75 11.55 -18.92
CA LYS A 110 21.05 10.90 -17.80
C LYS A 110 19.60 11.39 -17.65
N GLU A 111 19.34 12.69 -17.77
CA GLU A 111 17.98 13.25 -17.75
C GLU A 111 17.13 12.75 -18.94
N THR A 112 17.75 12.58 -20.10
CA THR A 112 17.08 12.05 -21.30
C THR A 112 16.70 10.58 -21.13
N GLU A 113 17.63 9.76 -20.63
CA GLU A 113 17.35 8.36 -20.30
C GLU A 113 16.31 8.24 -19.18
N TYR A 114 16.39 9.08 -18.15
CA TYR A 114 15.37 9.16 -17.12
C TYR A 114 13.98 9.46 -17.70
N MET A 115 13.85 10.46 -18.58
CA MET A 115 12.58 10.75 -19.27
C MET A 115 12.13 9.62 -20.21
N ARG A 116 13.06 8.83 -20.77
CA ARG A 116 12.73 7.65 -21.57
C ARG A 116 12.19 6.53 -20.69
N LEU A 117 12.82 6.26 -19.56
CA LEU A 117 12.36 5.30 -18.54
C LEU A 117 11.00 5.71 -17.95
N GLN A 118 10.73 7.01 -17.80
CA GLN A 118 9.41 7.51 -17.36
C GLN A 118 8.31 7.33 -18.42
N ARG A 119 8.66 7.20 -19.71
CA ARG A 119 7.70 6.96 -20.79
C ARG A 119 7.30 5.49 -20.93
N HIS A 120 8.10 4.57 -20.40
CA HIS A 120 7.76 3.15 -20.39
C HIS A 120 6.65 2.92 -19.36
N LYS A 121 5.44 2.63 -19.85
CA LYS A 121 4.31 2.26 -19.00
C LYS A 121 4.46 0.80 -18.63
N MET A 122 4.89 0.55 -17.39
CA MET A 122 4.89 -0.79 -16.81
C MET A 122 3.50 -1.40 -16.93
N GLY A 123 3.45 -2.64 -17.41
CA GLY A 123 2.26 -3.46 -17.52
C GLY A 123 2.48 -4.84 -16.94
N VAL A 124 1.42 -5.65 -16.93
CA VAL A 124 1.49 -7.04 -16.44
C VAL A 124 2.43 -7.90 -17.30
N ASP A 125 2.56 -7.57 -18.58
CA ASP A 125 3.41 -8.30 -19.53
C ASP A 125 4.92 -8.15 -19.25
N ASP A 126 5.31 -7.19 -18.41
CA ASP A 126 6.71 -7.00 -17.97
C ASP A 126 7.12 -7.96 -16.85
N PHE A 127 6.18 -8.78 -16.37
CA PHE A 127 6.38 -9.72 -15.27
C PHE A 127 6.06 -11.16 -15.70
N ASP A 128 6.89 -12.10 -15.26
CA ASP A 128 6.57 -13.52 -15.28
C ASP A 128 5.79 -13.87 -14.02
N LEU A 129 4.52 -14.26 -14.18
CA LEU A 129 3.65 -14.66 -13.07
C LEU A 129 3.99 -16.10 -12.68
N LEU A 130 4.35 -16.29 -11.42
CA LEU A 130 4.74 -17.58 -10.85
C LEU A 130 3.60 -18.07 -9.93
N THR A 131 3.94 -18.52 -8.72
CA THR A 131 3.02 -19.17 -7.78
C THR A 131 2.00 -18.21 -7.16
N ILE A 132 0.76 -18.67 -6.98
CA ILE A 132 -0.25 -18.00 -6.14
C ILE A 132 0.12 -18.24 -4.68
N ILE A 133 0.27 -17.16 -3.91
CA ILE A 133 0.60 -17.19 -2.47
C ILE A 133 -0.55 -16.69 -1.58
N GLY A 134 -1.60 -16.12 -2.17
CA GLY A 134 -2.77 -15.68 -1.41
C GLY A 134 -4.00 -15.48 -2.28
N ARG A 135 -5.19 -15.68 -1.70
CA ARG A 135 -6.47 -15.33 -2.32
C ARG A 135 -7.26 -14.46 -1.35
N GLY A 136 -7.77 -13.34 -1.86
CA GLY A 136 -8.62 -12.43 -1.10
C GLY A 136 -10.00 -12.29 -1.74
N ALA A 137 -10.89 -11.56 -1.08
CA ALA A 137 -12.27 -11.35 -1.55
C ALA A 137 -12.38 -10.68 -2.94
N PHE A 138 -11.34 -9.96 -3.36
CA PHE A 138 -11.35 -9.15 -4.59
C PHE A 138 -10.34 -9.61 -5.65
N GLY A 139 -9.57 -10.67 -5.36
CA GLY A 139 -8.52 -11.12 -6.25
C GLY A 139 -7.48 -12.03 -5.58
N GLU A 140 -6.26 -12.01 -6.09
CA GLU A 140 -5.20 -12.94 -5.71
C GLU A 140 -3.85 -12.25 -5.60
N VAL A 141 -2.94 -12.85 -4.84
CA VAL A 141 -1.55 -12.43 -4.70
C VAL A 141 -0.67 -13.52 -5.30
N ARG A 142 0.21 -13.16 -6.23
CA ARG A 142 1.17 -14.06 -6.86
C ARG A 142 2.59 -13.58 -6.64
N ILE A 143 3.52 -14.52 -6.55
CA ILE A 143 4.93 -14.20 -6.79
C ILE A 143 5.09 -13.92 -8.28
N CYS A 144 5.85 -12.89 -8.60
CA CYS A 144 6.24 -12.61 -9.97
C CYS A 144 7.72 -12.24 -10.06
N ARG A 145 8.30 -12.43 -11.24
CA ARG A 145 9.65 -11.99 -11.57
C ARG A 145 9.60 -10.91 -12.63
N GLU A 146 10.22 -9.77 -12.38
CA GLU A 146 10.35 -8.72 -13.40
C GLU A 146 11.33 -9.17 -14.49
N LYS A 147 10.91 -9.10 -15.76
CA LYS A 147 11.68 -9.64 -16.89
C LYS A 147 13.00 -8.92 -17.15
N THR A 148 13.05 -7.63 -16.86
CA THR A 148 14.22 -6.77 -17.13
C THR A 148 15.29 -6.93 -16.07
N SER A 149 14.92 -6.82 -14.78
CA SER A 149 15.86 -6.86 -13.66
C SER A 149 16.10 -8.28 -13.12
N GLY A 150 15.17 -9.20 -13.37
CA GLY A 150 15.16 -10.52 -12.75
C GLY A 150 14.69 -10.53 -11.29
N SER A 151 14.32 -9.37 -10.73
CA SER A 151 13.92 -9.22 -9.33
C SER A 151 12.56 -9.88 -9.03
N VAL A 152 12.44 -10.43 -7.83
CA VAL A 152 11.23 -11.13 -7.35
C VAL A 152 10.35 -10.18 -6.54
N TYR A 153 9.04 -10.23 -6.79
CA TYR A 153 8.03 -9.39 -6.14
C TYR A 153 6.77 -10.19 -5.78
N ALA A 154 5.96 -9.61 -4.91
CA ALA A 154 4.57 -10.02 -4.70
C ALA A 154 3.63 -9.09 -5.50
N MET A 155 2.87 -9.65 -6.44
CA MET A 155 1.87 -8.94 -7.22
C MET A 155 0.47 -9.22 -6.67
N LYS A 156 -0.19 -8.19 -6.12
CA LYS A 156 -1.62 -8.23 -5.75
C LYS A 156 -2.45 -7.78 -6.95
N LYS A 157 -3.27 -8.69 -7.49
CA LYS A 157 -4.15 -8.49 -8.64
C LYS A 157 -5.60 -8.37 -8.16
N LEU A 158 -6.26 -7.23 -8.43
CA LEU A 158 -7.60 -6.90 -7.92
C LEU A 158 -8.58 -6.64 -9.07
N LYS A 159 -9.76 -7.27 -9.04
CA LYS A 159 -10.74 -7.19 -10.15
C LYS A 159 -11.62 -5.93 -10.07
N LYS A 160 -11.54 -5.04 -11.07
CA LYS A 160 -12.25 -3.74 -11.10
C LYS A 160 -13.76 -3.88 -10.93
N SER A 161 -14.37 -4.85 -11.62
CA SER A 161 -15.82 -5.07 -11.54
C SER A 161 -16.28 -5.44 -10.14
N GLU A 162 -15.47 -6.20 -9.39
CA GLU A 162 -15.82 -6.67 -8.05
C GLU A 162 -15.74 -5.53 -7.03
N MET A 163 -14.71 -4.68 -7.14
CA MET A 163 -14.54 -3.49 -6.31
C MET A 163 -15.69 -2.49 -6.52
N LEU A 164 -16.10 -2.26 -7.77
CA LEU A 164 -17.22 -1.38 -8.08
C LEU A 164 -18.54 -1.92 -7.53
N ARG A 165 -18.80 -3.22 -7.72
CA ARG A 165 -20.01 -3.89 -7.24
C ARG A 165 -20.17 -3.79 -5.72
N ARG A 166 -19.06 -3.84 -4.97
CA ARG A 166 -19.04 -3.81 -3.51
C ARG A 166 -18.78 -2.42 -2.91
N GLY A 167 -18.61 -1.38 -3.74
CA GLY A 167 -18.35 -0.01 -3.28
C GLY A 167 -16.98 0.19 -2.60
N GLN A 168 -15.96 -0.59 -2.97
CA GLN A 168 -14.65 -0.65 -2.28
C GLN A 168 -13.54 0.14 -3.01
N VAL A 169 -13.91 1.11 -3.86
CA VAL A 169 -12.95 1.87 -4.67
C VAL A 169 -12.06 2.77 -3.79
N GLU A 170 -12.66 3.43 -2.79
CA GLU A 170 -11.92 4.33 -1.90
C GLU A 170 -10.90 3.58 -1.04
N HIS A 171 -11.29 2.41 -0.56
CA HIS A 171 -10.46 1.46 0.18
C HIS A 171 -9.16 1.09 -0.56
N VAL A 172 -9.26 0.74 -1.83
CA VAL A 172 -8.09 0.35 -2.64
C VAL A 172 -7.22 1.57 -2.99
N LYS A 173 -7.82 2.76 -3.12
CA LYS A 173 -7.05 4.00 -3.28
C LYS A 173 -6.31 4.39 -2.01
N ALA A 174 -6.92 4.15 -0.84
CA ALA A 174 -6.33 4.40 0.47
C ALA A 174 -5.15 3.44 0.72
N GLU A 175 -5.32 2.14 0.45
CA GLU A 175 -4.24 1.15 0.50
C GLU A 175 -3.02 1.60 -0.32
N ARG A 176 -3.25 1.93 -1.60
CA ARG A 176 -2.17 2.39 -2.48
C ARG A 176 -1.54 3.71 -1.99
N ASN A 177 -2.32 4.66 -1.47
CA ASN A 177 -1.77 5.91 -0.94
C ASN A 177 -0.89 5.69 0.28
N LEU A 178 -1.39 4.93 1.27
CA LEU A 178 -0.64 4.62 2.49
C LEU A 178 0.69 3.95 2.15
N LEU A 179 0.66 2.93 1.30
CA LEU A 179 1.85 2.21 0.86
C LEU A 179 2.85 3.07 0.06
N ALA A 180 2.36 4.13 -0.59
CA ALA A 180 3.20 5.06 -1.35
C ALA A 180 3.75 6.22 -0.50
N GLU A 181 3.07 6.57 0.59
CA GLU A 181 3.39 7.70 1.49
C GLU A 181 4.21 7.27 2.71
N VAL A 182 3.92 6.10 3.27
CA VAL A 182 4.54 5.61 4.50
C VAL A 182 5.79 4.79 4.18
N ASP A 183 6.96 5.40 4.39
CA ASP A 183 8.24 4.70 4.34
C ASP A 183 8.66 4.25 5.75
N SER A 184 8.40 2.99 6.07
CA SER A 184 8.68 2.37 7.37
C SER A 184 9.18 0.95 7.17
N GLN A 185 10.16 0.53 7.97
CA GLN A 185 10.69 -0.84 7.92
C GLN A 185 9.63 -1.89 8.31
N TYR A 186 8.66 -1.49 9.13
CA TYR A 186 7.57 -2.33 9.64
C TYR A 186 6.33 -2.36 8.74
N ILE A 187 6.36 -1.74 7.57
CA ILE A 187 5.27 -1.72 6.59
C ILE A 187 5.78 -2.36 5.29
N VAL A 188 4.94 -3.15 4.62
CA VAL A 188 5.25 -3.70 3.30
C VAL A 188 5.53 -2.58 2.30
N LYS A 189 6.64 -2.65 1.58
CA LYS A 189 7.02 -1.68 0.55
C LYS A 189 6.24 -1.89 -0.75
N LEU A 190 5.76 -0.78 -1.33
CA LEU A 190 5.19 -0.72 -2.67
C LEU A 190 6.20 -0.14 -3.68
N TYR A 191 6.51 -0.91 -4.72
CA TYR A 191 7.38 -0.50 -5.82
C TYR A 191 6.59 0.17 -6.94
N TYR A 192 5.50 -0.48 -7.36
CA TYR A 192 4.70 -0.03 -8.49
C TYR A 192 3.21 -0.26 -8.24
N SER A 193 2.37 0.57 -8.84
CA SER A 193 0.98 0.22 -9.09
C SER A 193 0.59 0.59 -10.51
N PHE A 194 -0.20 -0.26 -11.16
CA PHE A 194 -0.69 -0.04 -12.52
C PHE A 194 -2.04 -0.72 -12.72
N GLN A 195 -2.64 -0.51 -13.89
CA GLN A 195 -3.97 -1.03 -14.20
C GLN A 195 -4.09 -1.37 -15.68
N ASP A 196 -4.90 -2.38 -15.99
CA ASP A 196 -5.36 -2.69 -17.34
C ASP A 196 -6.88 -2.48 -17.45
N GLU A 197 -7.54 -3.00 -18.49
CA GLU A 197 -8.99 -2.83 -18.67
C GLU A 197 -9.84 -3.52 -17.58
N GLU A 198 -9.31 -4.57 -16.93
CA GLU A 198 -10.06 -5.45 -16.03
C GLU A 198 -9.59 -5.41 -14.57
N PHE A 199 -8.31 -5.14 -14.35
CA PHE A 199 -7.62 -5.34 -13.08
C PHE A 199 -6.81 -4.11 -12.65
N LEU A 200 -6.60 -4.03 -11.35
CA LEU A 200 -5.60 -3.19 -10.70
C LEU A 200 -4.47 -4.08 -10.16
N TYR A 201 -3.25 -3.56 -10.18
CA TYR A 201 -2.06 -4.27 -9.77
C TYR A 201 -1.26 -3.44 -8.76
N LEU A 202 -0.84 -4.08 -7.68
CA LEU A 202 0.16 -3.57 -6.74
C LEU A 202 1.37 -4.50 -6.77
N ILE A 203 2.56 -3.96 -6.98
CA ILE A 203 3.84 -4.68 -6.94
C ILE A 203 4.54 -4.32 -5.65
N MET A 204 4.68 -5.30 -4.79
CA MET A 204 5.16 -5.16 -3.42
C MET A 204 6.40 -6.03 -3.18
N GLU A 205 7.14 -5.75 -2.11
CA GLU A 205 8.21 -6.65 -1.68
C GLU A 205 7.65 -8.05 -1.39
N TYR A 206 8.36 -9.09 -1.81
CA TYR A 206 8.03 -10.46 -1.47
C TYR A 206 8.61 -10.81 -0.09
N LEU A 207 7.76 -11.31 0.82
CA LEU A 207 8.12 -11.65 2.18
C LEU A 207 8.04 -13.18 2.37
N PRO A 208 9.15 -13.92 2.23
CA PRO A 208 9.13 -15.38 2.18
C PRO A 208 8.88 -16.06 3.54
N GLY A 209 8.82 -15.31 4.63
CA GLY A 209 8.53 -15.84 5.97
C GLY A 209 7.06 -16.20 6.19
N GLY A 210 6.18 -15.86 5.25
CA GLY A 210 4.74 -16.09 5.37
C GLY A 210 4.09 -15.09 6.32
N ASP A 211 3.02 -15.49 6.98
CA ASP A 211 2.23 -14.67 7.89
C ASP A 211 2.22 -15.22 9.33
N MET A 212 1.89 -14.36 10.28
CA MET A 212 1.84 -14.70 11.71
C MET A 212 0.76 -15.74 12.02
N MET A 213 -0.33 -15.80 11.25
CA MET A 213 -1.36 -16.85 11.43
C MET A 213 -0.75 -18.22 11.18
N THR A 214 -0.02 -18.38 10.07
CA THR A 214 0.66 -19.62 9.71
C THR A 214 1.70 -20.01 10.76
N LEU A 215 2.43 -19.03 11.33
CA LEU A 215 3.36 -19.29 12.44
C LEU A 215 2.63 -19.81 13.69
N LEU A 216 1.53 -19.17 14.10
CA LEU A 216 0.72 -19.59 15.25
C LEU A 216 0.09 -20.97 15.04
N MET A 217 -0.31 -21.29 13.81
CA MET A 217 -0.80 -22.63 13.47
C MET A 217 0.27 -23.73 13.55
N ARG A 218 1.56 -23.37 13.40
CA ARG A 218 2.68 -24.32 13.51
C ARG A 218 3.19 -24.49 14.93
N LYS A 219 3.22 -23.40 15.72
CA LYS A 219 3.76 -23.39 17.08
C LYS A 219 2.73 -23.58 18.19
N ASP A 220 1.43 -23.53 17.86
CA ASP A 220 0.29 -23.51 18.78
C ASP A 220 0.22 -22.24 19.66
N THR A 221 1.31 -21.96 20.38
CA THR A 221 1.51 -20.76 21.20
C THR A 221 2.94 -20.25 21.06
N LEU A 222 3.16 -18.99 21.43
CA LEU A 222 4.47 -18.38 21.57
C LEU A 222 4.80 -18.20 23.05
N THR A 223 6.08 -18.29 23.37
CA THR A 223 6.58 -17.89 24.69
C THR A 223 6.39 -16.38 24.90
N GLU A 224 6.37 -15.92 26.15
CA GLU A 224 6.27 -14.48 26.43
C GLU A 224 7.43 -13.67 25.85
N GLU A 225 8.61 -14.28 25.67
CA GLU A 225 9.76 -13.63 25.02
C GLU A 225 9.55 -13.43 23.53
N GLU A 226 9.13 -14.48 22.82
CA GLU A 226 8.80 -14.40 21.40
C GLU A 226 7.61 -13.46 21.15
N ALA A 227 6.55 -13.57 21.96
CA ALA A 227 5.39 -12.69 21.87
C ALA A 227 5.79 -11.23 22.15
N ARG A 228 6.68 -10.96 23.12
CA ARG A 228 7.14 -9.59 23.40
C ARG A 228 7.83 -8.97 22.21
N PHE A 229 8.64 -9.74 21.48
CA PHE A 229 9.29 -9.29 20.26
C PHE A 229 8.25 -8.88 19.20
N TYR A 230 7.34 -9.79 18.84
CA TYR A 230 6.35 -9.53 17.78
C TYR A 230 5.30 -8.48 18.14
N VAL A 231 4.86 -8.44 19.40
CA VAL A 231 3.96 -7.39 19.88
C VAL A 231 4.67 -6.03 19.85
N ALA A 232 5.96 -5.96 20.21
CA ALA A 232 6.72 -4.72 20.12
C ALA A 232 6.90 -4.24 18.66
N GLU A 233 7.21 -5.13 17.72
CA GLU A 233 7.28 -4.77 16.29
C GLU A 233 5.91 -4.31 15.76
N THR A 234 4.83 -4.99 16.18
CA THR A 234 3.47 -4.60 15.80
C THR A 234 3.11 -3.22 16.36
N VAL A 235 3.54 -2.87 17.59
CA VAL A 235 3.38 -1.53 18.14
C VAL A 235 4.06 -0.48 17.27
N LEU A 236 5.28 -0.75 16.79
CA LEU A 236 6.00 0.17 15.90
C LEU A 236 5.34 0.28 14.51
N ALA A 237 4.82 -0.83 13.98
CA ALA A 237 4.05 -0.84 12.74
C ALA A 237 2.79 0.04 12.84
N ILE A 238 1.96 -0.19 13.87
CA ILE A 238 0.73 0.57 14.11
C ILE A 238 1.04 2.06 14.38
N GLU A 239 2.06 2.34 15.20
CA GLU A 239 2.47 3.73 15.45
C GLU A 239 2.90 4.44 14.15
N SER A 240 3.56 3.74 13.23
CA SER A 240 4.02 4.33 11.97
C SER A 240 2.87 4.78 11.06
N ILE A 241 1.79 4.00 10.97
CA ILE A 241 0.60 4.38 10.18
C ILE A 241 -0.25 5.45 10.89
N HIS A 242 -0.35 5.38 12.22
CA HIS A 242 -1.07 6.38 13.02
C HIS A 242 -0.40 7.75 12.92
N LYS A 243 0.94 7.82 12.91
CA LYS A 243 1.70 9.07 12.68
C LYS A 243 1.39 9.73 11.33
N HIS A 244 0.92 8.97 10.35
CA HIS A 244 0.49 9.45 9.04
C HIS A 244 -1.04 9.60 8.92
N ASN A 245 -1.76 9.67 10.04
CA ASN A 245 -3.21 9.86 10.10
C ASN A 245 -4.04 8.77 9.42
N TYR A 246 -3.53 7.53 9.38
CA TYR A 246 -4.28 6.36 8.94
C TYR A 246 -4.68 5.47 10.12
N ILE A 247 -5.88 4.90 10.07
CA ILE A 247 -6.32 3.82 10.97
C ILE A 247 -6.37 2.53 10.16
N HIS A 248 -5.84 1.42 10.68
CA HIS A 248 -5.80 0.15 9.97
C HIS A 248 -7.17 -0.55 9.89
N ARG A 249 -7.85 -0.68 11.04
CA ARG A 249 -9.18 -1.31 11.23
C ARG A 249 -9.27 -2.82 11.01
N ASP A 250 -8.22 -3.45 10.48
CA ASP A 250 -8.18 -4.90 10.22
C ASP A 250 -6.86 -5.54 10.69
N ILE A 251 -6.38 -5.16 11.87
CA ILE A 251 -5.17 -5.75 12.46
C ILE A 251 -5.51 -7.18 12.93
N LYS A 252 -4.86 -8.16 12.31
CA LYS A 252 -5.05 -9.60 12.58
C LYS A 252 -3.78 -10.37 12.18
N PRO A 253 -3.56 -11.61 12.68
CA PRO A 253 -2.34 -12.37 12.39
C PRO A 253 -2.08 -12.57 10.89
N ASP A 254 -3.11 -12.74 10.07
CA ASP A 254 -2.98 -12.93 8.62
C ASP A 254 -2.35 -11.71 7.90
N ASN A 255 -2.50 -10.51 8.49
CA ASN A 255 -1.99 -9.26 7.92
C ASN A 255 -0.58 -8.91 8.44
N LEU A 256 -0.04 -9.68 9.39
CA LEU A 256 1.30 -9.52 9.95
C LEU A 256 2.26 -10.49 9.23
N LEU A 257 2.99 -9.99 8.24
CA LEU A 257 3.89 -10.80 7.41
C LEU A 257 5.30 -10.83 7.99
N LEU A 258 6.05 -11.88 7.69
CA LEU A 258 7.43 -12.08 8.13
C LEU A 258 8.40 -12.03 6.94
N ASP A 259 9.46 -11.24 7.08
CA ASP A 259 10.55 -11.24 6.11
C ASP A 259 11.45 -12.49 6.25
N LYS A 260 12.48 -12.59 5.40
CA LYS A 260 13.44 -13.72 5.43
C LYS A 260 14.28 -13.80 6.71
N GLN A 261 14.38 -12.73 7.49
CA GLN A 261 15.07 -12.71 8.79
C GLN A 261 14.11 -13.08 9.92
N GLY A 262 12.80 -12.98 9.70
CA GLY A 262 11.75 -13.23 10.68
C GLY A 262 11.19 -11.97 11.33
N HIS A 263 11.52 -10.78 10.81
CA HIS A 263 10.94 -9.52 11.29
C HIS A 263 9.57 -9.27 10.69
N LEU A 264 8.72 -8.61 11.47
CA LEU A 264 7.34 -8.32 11.13
C LEU A 264 7.20 -7.09 10.22
N LYS A 265 6.34 -7.23 9.21
CA LYS A 265 5.85 -6.16 8.36
C LYS A 265 4.33 -6.24 8.24
N LEU A 266 3.66 -5.13 8.50
CA LEU A 266 2.22 -5.01 8.35
C LEU A 266 1.83 -4.87 6.87
N SER A 267 0.80 -5.60 6.48
CA SER A 267 0.26 -5.67 5.13
C SER A 267 -1.27 -5.47 5.12
N ASP A 268 -1.84 -5.43 3.91
CA ASP A 268 -3.29 -5.35 3.65
C ASP A 268 -4.02 -4.14 4.28
N PHE A 269 -3.73 -2.97 3.73
CA PHE A 269 -4.35 -1.69 4.13
C PHE A 269 -5.71 -1.45 3.45
N GLY A 270 -6.34 -2.50 2.90
CA GLY A 270 -7.59 -2.42 2.14
C GLY A 270 -8.75 -1.88 2.97
N LEU A 271 -8.69 -1.96 4.30
CA LEU A 271 -9.68 -1.34 5.19
C LEU A 271 -9.16 -0.06 5.84
N CYS A 272 -8.05 0.53 5.40
CA CYS A 272 -7.56 1.77 6.00
C CYS A 272 -8.45 2.98 5.68
N LYS A 273 -8.54 3.94 6.61
CA LYS A 273 -9.21 5.24 6.39
C LYS A 273 -8.31 6.40 6.83
N PRO A 274 -8.10 7.43 5.98
CA PRO A 274 -7.44 8.66 6.40
C PRO A 274 -8.36 9.48 7.31
N LEU A 275 -7.81 10.08 8.36
CA LEU A 275 -8.56 10.86 9.33
C LEU A 275 -9.09 12.20 8.79
N ASP A 276 -8.46 12.76 7.76
CA ASP A 276 -8.78 14.10 7.22
C ASP A 276 -10.07 14.16 6.37
N SER A 277 -10.85 13.07 6.33
CA SER A 277 -12.20 13.11 5.76
C SER A 277 -13.15 13.73 6.78
N ASN A 278 -13.33 15.05 6.72
CA ASN A 278 -14.28 15.87 7.50
C ASN A 278 -15.78 15.47 7.34
N ASN A 279 -16.07 14.26 6.88
CA ASN A 279 -17.37 13.62 6.94
C ASN A 279 -17.29 12.44 7.93
N PHE A 280 -17.39 12.74 9.22
CA PHE A 280 -18.22 11.87 10.05
C PHE A 280 -19.63 11.95 9.44
N PRO A 281 -20.26 10.84 9.02
CA PRO A 281 -21.62 10.92 8.54
C PRO A 281 -22.47 11.56 9.65
N ASN A 282 -23.09 12.70 9.33
CA ASN A 282 -24.13 13.29 10.15
C ASN A 282 -25.27 12.26 10.18
N LEU A 283 -25.46 11.58 11.32
CA LEU A 283 -26.40 10.46 11.49
C LEU A 283 -27.86 10.93 11.68
N ASN A 284 -28.34 11.88 10.89
CA ASN A 284 -29.73 12.37 10.95
C ASN A 284 -30.42 12.35 9.56
N GLU A 285 -30.21 11.30 8.77
CA GLU A 285 -31.08 11.00 7.62
C GLU A 285 -32.03 9.85 8.03
N PRO A 286 -33.35 10.09 8.14
CA PRO A 286 -34.30 9.02 8.35
C PRO A 286 -34.48 8.24 7.02
N GLU A 287 -34.02 6.99 6.98
CA GLU A 287 -34.37 6.09 5.89
C GLU A 287 -35.88 5.82 5.90
N ASN A 288 -36.59 6.47 4.96
CA ASN A 288 -37.93 6.09 4.55
C ASN A 288 -37.87 4.72 3.86
N SER A 289 -38.03 3.65 4.63
CA SER A 289 -38.36 2.32 4.11
C SER A 289 -39.67 1.85 4.73
N THR A 290 -40.72 1.95 3.93
CA THR A 290 -42.04 1.37 4.16
C THR A 290 -41.96 -0.16 4.16
N GLY A 291 -41.72 -0.75 5.33
CA GLY A 291 -41.80 -2.19 5.57
C GLY A 291 -42.71 -2.50 6.76
N LYS A 292 -43.84 -3.16 6.51
CA LYS A 292 -44.84 -3.58 7.50
C LYS A 292 -44.19 -4.34 8.68
N VAL A 293 -44.35 -3.79 9.88
CA VAL A 293 -44.04 -4.49 11.15
C VAL A 293 -45.14 -5.52 11.42
N THR A 294 -44.84 -6.80 11.23
CA THR A 294 -45.68 -7.89 11.73
C THR A 294 -45.14 -8.27 13.11
N ARG A 295 -45.93 -8.04 14.15
CA ARG A 295 -45.62 -8.40 15.54
C ARG A 295 -45.66 -9.95 15.69
N PRO A 296 -44.72 -10.60 16.38
CA PRO A 296 -44.90 -11.99 16.78
C PRO A 296 -45.80 -12.07 18.03
N PRO A 297 -46.60 -13.14 18.20
CA PRO A 297 -47.45 -13.31 19.36
C PRO A 297 -46.64 -13.62 20.63
N LEU A 298 -47.07 -13.00 21.72
CA LEU A 298 -46.70 -13.34 23.09
C LEU A 298 -47.50 -14.61 23.47
N ASP A 299 -46.81 -15.72 23.74
CA ASP A 299 -47.40 -16.81 24.51
C ASP A 299 -46.35 -17.41 25.44
N GLY A 300 -46.71 -17.51 26.71
CA GLY A 300 -45.80 -17.80 27.81
C GLY A 300 -45.64 -19.29 28.10
N ASN A 301 -44.47 -19.64 28.63
CA ASN A 301 -44.37 -20.64 29.69
C ASN A 301 -43.12 -20.38 30.55
N PRO A 302 -43.25 -19.85 31.79
CA PRO A 302 -42.12 -19.55 32.66
C PRO A 302 -41.79 -20.77 33.53
N ASN A 303 -41.36 -21.88 32.92
CA ASN A 303 -40.73 -22.97 33.67
C ASN A 303 -40.04 -23.97 32.73
N ARG A 304 -38.83 -23.62 32.29
CA ARG A 304 -37.81 -24.58 31.85
C ARG A 304 -36.45 -23.88 31.89
N VAL A 305 -35.89 -23.78 33.10
CA VAL A 305 -34.45 -23.59 33.26
C VAL A 305 -33.78 -24.87 32.78
N SER A 306 -33.51 -24.95 31.48
CA SER A 306 -32.59 -25.95 30.93
C SER A 306 -31.19 -25.37 31.07
N THR A 307 -30.57 -25.60 32.21
CA THR A 307 -29.11 -25.50 32.36
C THR A 307 -28.46 -26.59 31.50
N SER A 308 -28.43 -26.40 30.18
CA SER A 308 -27.41 -27.03 29.36
C SER A 308 -26.17 -26.16 29.48
N ALA A 309 -25.41 -26.38 30.55
CA ALA A 309 -24.05 -25.91 30.62
C ALA A 309 -23.33 -26.48 29.39
N THR A 310 -23.02 -25.62 28.42
CA THR A 310 -22.06 -25.97 27.37
C THR A 310 -20.80 -26.47 28.10
N PRO A 311 -20.28 -27.66 27.77
CA PRO A 311 -19.07 -28.17 28.41
C PRO A 311 -18.00 -27.09 28.31
N ARG A 312 -17.40 -26.71 29.45
CA ARG A 312 -16.23 -25.83 29.44
C ARG A 312 -15.11 -26.60 28.75
N ARG A 313 -14.88 -26.28 27.47
CA ARG A 313 -13.80 -26.88 26.69
C ARG A 313 -12.46 -26.48 27.30
N THR A 314 -11.52 -27.42 27.37
CA THR A 314 -10.15 -27.15 27.84
C THR A 314 -9.44 -26.17 26.88
N GLN A 315 -8.33 -25.58 27.31
CA GLN A 315 -7.51 -24.72 26.44
C GLN A 315 -7.13 -25.45 25.14
N GLN A 316 -6.67 -26.71 25.26
CA GLN A 316 -6.26 -27.53 24.13
C GLN A 316 -7.41 -27.83 23.16
N GLU A 317 -8.61 -28.12 23.68
CA GLU A 317 -9.79 -28.35 22.83
C GLU A 317 -10.22 -27.10 22.07
N GLN A 318 -10.13 -25.92 22.71
CA GLN A 318 -10.44 -24.65 22.05
C GLN A 318 -9.43 -24.32 20.95
N LEU A 319 -8.14 -24.53 21.21
CA LEU A 319 -7.06 -24.36 20.22
C LEU A 319 -7.27 -25.27 19.00
N GLN A 320 -7.47 -26.57 19.19
CA GLN A 320 -7.68 -27.51 18.09
C GLN A 320 -8.92 -27.13 17.26
N HIS A 321 -9.99 -26.70 17.94
CA HIS A 321 -11.21 -26.26 17.28
C HIS A 321 -11.01 -24.97 16.48
N TRP A 322 -10.28 -24.00 17.06
CA TRP A 322 -9.89 -22.77 16.38
C TRP A 322 -9.09 -23.05 15.11
N GLN A 323 -8.00 -23.82 15.21
CA GLN A 323 -7.13 -24.13 14.08
C GLN A 323 -7.88 -24.82 12.93
N LYS A 324 -8.79 -25.76 13.25
CA LYS A 324 -9.62 -26.45 12.25
C LYS A 324 -10.55 -25.48 11.51
N ASN A 325 -11.25 -24.61 12.25
CA ASN A 325 -12.23 -23.70 11.67
C ASN A 325 -11.56 -22.51 10.97
N ARG A 326 -10.37 -22.09 11.42
CA ARG A 326 -9.68 -20.93 10.87
C ARG A 326 -9.26 -21.14 9.43
N ARG A 327 -8.74 -22.32 9.07
CA ARG A 327 -8.40 -22.64 7.66
C ARG A 327 -9.60 -22.38 6.75
N THR A 328 -10.79 -22.82 7.15
CA THR A 328 -12.03 -22.58 6.39
C THR A 328 -12.44 -21.11 6.37
N LEU A 329 -12.26 -20.38 7.48
CA LEU A 329 -12.65 -18.97 7.62
C LEU A 329 -11.71 -18.01 6.87
N ALA A 330 -10.42 -18.33 6.73
CA ALA A 330 -9.47 -17.55 5.93
C ALA A 330 -9.93 -17.41 4.46
N TYR A 331 -10.67 -18.40 3.95
CA TYR A 331 -11.25 -18.39 2.59
C TYR A 331 -12.64 -17.75 2.49
N SER A 332 -13.27 -17.41 3.61
CA SER A 332 -14.61 -16.84 3.63
C SER A 332 -14.59 -15.32 3.45
N THR A 333 -15.45 -14.79 2.56
CA THR A 333 -15.57 -13.35 2.33
C THR A 333 -16.11 -12.56 3.54
N VAL A 334 -16.65 -13.24 4.55
CA VAL A 334 -17.27 -12.60 5.73
C VAL A 334 -16.25 -12.39 6.87
N GLY A 335 -15.04 -12.97 6.76
CA GLY A 335 -14.01 -12.89 7.80
C GLY A 335 -14.48 -13.41 9.17
N THR A 336 -13.66 -13.23 10.20
CA THR A 336 -14.06 -13.53 11.58
C THR A 336 -13.84 -12.31 12.45
N PRO A 337 -14.82 -11.87 13.26
CA PRO A 337 -14.77 -10.61 13.97
C PRO A 337 -13.86 -10.63 15.21
N ASP A 338 -13.05 -11.66 15.42
CA ASP A 338 -12.35 -11.94 16.69
C ASP A 338 -11.45 -10.80 17.19
N TYR A 339 -10.91 -10.01 16.26
CA TYR A 339 -9.99 -8.91 16.55
C TYR A 339 -10.68 -7.53 16.54
N ILE A 340 -11.96 -7.47 16.18
CA ILE A 340 -12.69 -6.20 16.01
C ILE A 340 -13.02 -5.60 17.39
N ALA A 341 -12.71 -4.31 17.55
CA ALA A 341 -13.03 -3.58 18.77
C ALA A 341 -14.56 -3.38 18.97
N PRO A 342 -15.05 -3.38 20.22
CA PRO A 342 -16.49 -3.28 20.51
C PRO A 342 -17.12 -1.98 19.97
N GLU A 343 -16.40 -0.85 20.02
CA GLU A 343 -16.87 0.43 19.49
C GLU A 343 -17.07 0.43 17.96
N VAL A 344 -16.28 -0.38 17.23
CA VAL A 344 -16.42 -0.57 15.78
C VAL A 344 -17.70 -1.36 15.49
N LEU A 345 -17.98 -2.42 16.26
CA LEU A 345 -19.22 -3.21 16.14
C LEU A 345 -20.47 -2.39 16.49
N LEU A 346 -20.38 -1.55 17.52
CA LEU A 346 -21.49 -0.73 18.00
C LEU A 346 -21.73 0.54 17.16
N LYS A 347 -20.88 0.82 16.17
CA LYS A 347 -20.98 1.99 15.27
C LYS A 347 -21.09 3.33 16.02
N LYS A 348 -20.51 3.44 17.22
CA LYS A 348 -20.58 4.65 18.07
C LYS A 348 -19.58 5.75 17.69
N GLY A 349 -18.97 5.64 16.51
CA GLY A 349 -17.73 6.36 16.19
C GLY A 349 -16.52 5.67 16.84
N TYR A 350 -15.38 5.71 16.14
CA TYR A 350 -14.13 5.11 16.60
C TYR A 350 -12.96 5.90 15.99
N GLY A 351 -11.83 5.91 16.68
CA GLY A 351 -10.56 6.46 16.22
C GLY A 351 -9.46 5.40 16.08
N MET A 352 -8.21 5.84 16.20
CA MET A 352 -7.01 5.02 16.08
C MET A 352 -6.91 3.93 17.16
N GLU A 353 -7.59 4.13 18.29
CA GLU A 353 -7.56 3.24 19.45
C GLU A 353 -8.08 1.82 19.18
N CYS A 354 -8.87 1.61 18.12
CA CYS A 354 -9.41 0.29 17.78
C CYS A 354 -8.31 -0.69 17.32
N ASP A 355 -7.21 -0.18 16.74
CA ASP A 355 -6.07 -0.99 16.35
C ASP A 355 -5.35 -1.55 17.60
N TRP A 356 -5.33 -0.79 18.72
CA TRP A 356 -4.75 -1.25 19.99
C TRP A 356 -5.56 -2.35 20.67
N TRP A 357 -6.90 -2.35 20.50
CA TRP A 357 -7.72 -3.48 20.91
C TRP A 357 -7.34 -4.75 20.15
N SER A 358 -7.22 -4.62 18.82
CA SER A 358 -6.85 -5.72 17.94
C SER A 358 -5.49 -6.30 18.33
N LEU A 359 -4.51 -5.45 18.66
CA LEU A 359 -3.22 -5.88 19.21
C LEU A 359 -3.36 -6.67 20.52
N GLY A 360 -4.24 -6.25 21.43
CA GLY A 360 -4.52 -6.99 22.66
C GLY A 360 -5.11 -8.38 22.42
N ALA A 361 -5.99 -8.51 21.42
CA ALA A 361 -6.56 -9.79 21.02
C ALA A 361 -5.50 -10.72 20.39
N ILE A 362 -4.61 -10.17 19.56
CA ILE A 362 -3.48 -10.91 18.97
C ILE A 362 -2.49 -11.35 20.05
N MET A 363 -2.12 -10.47 20.99
CA MET A 363 -1.25 -10.81 22.11
C MET A 363 -1.84 -11.95 22.95
N TYR A 364 -3.16 -11.93 23.20
CA TYR A 364 -3.84 -13.02 23.87
C TYR A 364 -3.74 -14.31 23.04
N GLU A 365 -4.00 -14.27 21.74
CA GLU A 365 -3.90 -15.44 20.87
C GLU A 365 -2.47 -16.02 20.81
N MET A 366 -1.44 -15.18 20.72
CA MET A 366 -0.04 -15.61 20.75
C MET A 366 0.26 -16.42 22.03
N LEU A 367 -0.24 -15.97 23.17
CA LEU A 367 0.09 -16.56 24.47
C LEU A 367 -0.83 -17.71 24.88
N VAL A 368 -2.08 -17.72 24.41
CA VAL A 368 -3.13 -18.69 24.82
C VAL A 368 -3.44 -19.69 23.71
N GLY A 369 -3.21 -19.34 22.45
CA GLY A 369 -3.39 -20.18 21.26
C GLY A 369 -4.70 -19.94 20.50
N TYR A 370 -5.64 -19.17 21.05
CA TYR A 370 -6.88 -18.80 20.37
C TYR A 370 -7.33 -17.39 20.79
N PRO A 371 -8.10 -16.67 19.96
CA PRO A 371 -8.58 -15.33 20.31
C PRO A 371 -9.49 -15.32 21.54
N PRO A 372 -9.47 -14.26 22.36
CA PRO A 372 -10.15 -14.23 23.67
C PRO A 372 -11.67 -14.39 23.58
N PHE A 373 -12.29 -14.02 22.46
CA PHE A 373 -13.74 -14.03 22.26
C PHE A 373 -14.21 -15.09 21.25
N TYR A 374 -13.33 -16.02 20.88
CA TYR A 374 -13.62 -17.02 19.87
C TYR A 374 -14.90 -17.82 20.16
N SER A 375 -15.70 -18.04 19.10
CA SER A 375 -16.90 -18.87 19.09
C SER A 375 -17.09 -19.50 17.71
N GLU A 376 -17.91 -20.55 17.63
CA GLU A 376 -18.19 -21.24 16.35
C GLU A 376 -18.98 -20.34 15.39
N ASP A 377 -19.87 -19.50 15.94
CA ASP A 377 -20.72 -18.58 15.20
C ASP A 377 -20.20 -17.13 15.32
N PRO A 378 -19.98 -16.42 14.20
CA PRO A 378 -19.50 -15.03 14.22
C PRO A 378 -20.37 -14.08 15.05
N MET A 379 -21.70 -14.27 15.07
CA MET A 379 -22.59 -13.42 15.87
C MET A 379 -22.40 -13.65 17.37
N SER A 380 -22.11 -14.89 17.76
CA SER A 380 -21.75 -15.25 19.12
C SER A 380 -20.41 -14.65 19.54
N THR A 381 -19.41 -14.63 18.64
CA THR A 381 -18.16 -13.88 18.84
C THR A 381 -18.44 -12.39 19.05
N CYS A 382 -19.23 -11.75 18.19
CA CYS A 382 -19.64 -10.34 18.36
C CYS A 382 -20.31 -10.07 19.71
N ARG A 383 -21.21 -10.96 20.16
CA ARG A 383 -21.86 -10.84 21.49
C ARG A 383 -20.86 -10.93 22.63
N LYS A 384 -19.86 -11.83 22.54
CA LYS A 384 -18.79 -11.94 23.53
C LYS A 384 -17.92 -10.68 23.55
N ILE A 385 -17.59 -10.12 22.37
CA ILE A 385 -16.82 -8.87 22.25
C ILE A 385 -17.56 -7.69 22.90
N VAL A 386 -18.85 -7.50 22.57
CA VAL A 386 -19.65 -6.41 23.16
C VAL A 386 -19.75 -6.56 24.69
N ASN A 387 -19.79 -7.80 25.19
CA ASN A 387 -19.83 -8.13 26.62
C ASN A 387 -18.46 -8.55 27.18
N TRP A 388 -17.37 -8.01 26.63
CA TRP A 388 -16.00 -8.47 26.92
C TRP A 388 -15.67 -8.58 28.41
N ARG A 389 -16.20 -7.68 29.25
CA ARG A 389 -15.99 -7.70 30.72
C ARG A 389 -16.37 -9.02 31.38
N MET A 390 -17.37 -9.72 30.82
CA MET A 390 -17.87 -11.00 31.34
C MET A 390 -17.18 -12.20 30.68
N HIS A 391 -16.57 -12.00 29.52
CA HIS A 391 -16.08 -13.07 28.64
C HIS A 391 -14.57 -13.13 28.51
N LEU A 392 -13.84 -12.04 28.80
CA LEU A 392 -12.39 -12.06 28.88
C LEU A 392 -11.97 -12.87 30.10
N LYS A 393 -11.41 -14.07 29.84
CA LYS A 393 -10.97 -15.01 30.87
C LYS A 393 -9.64 -15.61 30.44
N PHE A 394 -8.74 -15.80 31.39
CA PHE A 394 -7.45 -16.43 31.15
C PHE A 394 -7.49 -17.88 31.64
N PRO A 395 -7.20 -18.87 30.78
CA PRO A 395 -7.06 -20.26 31.22
C PRO A 395 -5.88 -20.38 32.19
N GLU A 396 -6.03 -21.21 33.23
CA GLU A 396 -4.98 -21.43 34.23
C GLU A 396 -3.78 -22.16 33.61
N GLU A 397 -4.05 -22.98 32.61
CA GLU A 397 -3.08 -23.80 31.87
C GLU A 397 -2.06 -22.96 31.08
N ALA A 398 -2.44 -21.74 30.67
CA ALA A 398 -1.56 -20.84 29.91
C ALA A 398 -0.42 -20.23 30.74
N LYS A 399 -0.50 -20.27 32.08
CA LYS A 399 0.58 -19.82 33.01
C LYS A 399 1.17 -18.42 32.71
N LEU A 400 0.33 -17.47 32.29
CA LEU A 400 0.77 -16.12 31.94
C LEU A 400 1.22 -15.30 33.16
N SER A 401 2.26 -14.50 32.97
CA SER A 401 2.77 -13.54 33.95
C SER A 401 1.71 -12.49 34.33
N PRO A 402 1.78 -11.93 35.54
CA PRO A 402 0.91 -10.81 35.94
C PRO A 402 1.01 -9.62 34.97
N GLU A 403 2.21 -9.32 34.48
CA GLU A 403 2.48 -8.22 33.56
C GLU A 403 1.84 -8.46 32.17
N ALA A 404 1.85 -9.70 31.67
CA ALA A 404 1.18 -10.05 30.41
C ALA A 404 -0.34 -9.89 30.53
N LYS A 405 -0.93 -10.40 31.63
CA LYS A 405 -2.37 -10.27 31.91
C LYS A 405 -2.77 -8.80 32.07
N ASP A 406 -1.96 -8.00 32.73
CA ASP A 406 -2.18 -6.56 32.93
C ASP A 406 -2.16 -5.81 31.59
N LEU A 407 -1.17 -6.07 30.72
CA LEU A 407 -1.11 -5.45 29.40
C LEU A 407 -2.34 -5.81 28.55
N ILE A 408 -2.70 -7.10 28.49
CA ILE A 408 -3.88 -7.55 27.74
C ILE A 408 -5.14 -6.87 28.27
N CYS A 409 -5.34 -6.81 29.59
CA CYS A 409 -6.50 -6.14 30.18
C CYS A 409 -6.54 -4.64 29.88
N LYS A 410 -5.39 -3.98 29.80
CA LYS A 410 -5.29 -2.54 29.49
C LYS A 410 -5.41 -2.22 28.00
N LEU A 411 -5.27 -3.21 27.11
CA LEU A 411 -5.58 -3.10 25.68
C LEU A 411 -7.04 -3.50 25.39
N LEU A 412 -7.53 -4.55 26.04
CA LEU A 412 -8.90 -5.06 25.92
C LEU A 412 -9.84 -4.43 26.95
N CYS A 413 -9.94 -3.10 26.91
CA CYS A 413 -10.86 -2.34 27.76
C CYS A 413 -11.59 -1.22 26.98
N ASN A 414 -12.35 -0.38 27.68
CA ASN A 414 -13.03 0.76 27.03
C ASN A 414 -12.00 1.77 26.53
N VAL A 415 -12.36 2.45 25.45
CA VAL A 415 -11.53 3.44 24.74
C VAL A 415 -10.89 4.46 25.69
N GLU A 416 -11.62 4.97 26.68
CA GLU A 416 -11.16 6.05 27.56
C GLU A 416 -10.01 5.64 28.49
N GLN A 417 -9.90 4.33 28.77
CA GLN A 417 -8.88 3.76 29.66
C GLN A 417 -7.85 2.92 28.91
N ARG A 418 -8.03 2.75 27.59
CA ARG A 418 -7.19 1.90 26.77
C ARG A 418 -5.80 2.49 26.63
N LEU A 419 -4.76 1.68 26.82
CA LEU A 419 -3.40 2.10 26.51
C LEU A 419 -3.28 2.38 25.01
N GLY A 420 -2.59 3.47 24.67
CA GLY A 420 -2.39 3.88 23.29
C GLY A 420 -3.38 4.96 22.83
N THR A 421 -4.41 5.27 23.62
CA THR A 421 -5.35 6.37 23.33
C THR A 421 -4.64 7.72 23.31
N ARG A 422 -3.60 7.93 24.14
CA ARG A 422 -2.74 9.13 24.06
C ARG A 422 -1.50 8.93 23.18
N GLY A 423 -1.41 7.80 22.48
CA GLY A 423 -0.31 7.42 21.61
C GLY A 423 0.48 6.22 22.11
N ALA A 424 1.25 5.61 21.22
CA ALA A 424 1.95 4.34 21.46
C ALA A 424 2.96 4.37 22.62
N HIS A 425 3.44 5.55 23.03
CA HIS A 425 4.38 5.70 24.15
C HIS A 425 3.86 5.09 25.47
N GLU A 426 2.54 5.09 25.69
CA GLU A 426 1.93 4.47 26.88
C GLU A 426 2.09 2.95 26.89
N ILE A 427 1.94 2.33 25.72
CA ILE A 427 2.13 0.89 25.53
C ILE A 427 3.62 0.57 25.70
N LYS A 428 4.50 1.36 25.08
CA LYS A 428 5.96 1.18 25.15
C LYS A 428 6.52 1.26 26.58
N ALA A 429 5.89 2.06 27.44
CA ALA A 429 6.27 2.23 28.84
C ALA A 429 5.74 1.12 29.77
N HIS A 430 4.92 0.20 29.26
CA HIS A 430 4.34 -0.85 30.09
C HIS A 430 5.43 -1.79 30.65
N PRO A 431 5.35 -2.22 31.93
CA PRO A 431 6.36 -3.09 32.55
C PRO A 431 6.63 -4.40 31.82
N TRP A 432 5.66 -4.91 31.06
CA TRP A 432 5.82 -6.11 30.25
C TRP A 432 6.88 -5.96 29.14
N PHE A 433 7.19 -4.74 28.69
CA PHE A 433 8.26 -4.44 27.73
C PHE A 433 9.59 -4.03 28.40
N ARG A 434 9.77 -4.33 29.70
CA ARG A 434 11.02 -4.02 30.38
C ARG A 434 12.21 -4.68 29.65
N GLY A 435 13.19 -3.86 29.28
CA GLY A 435 14.39 -4.31 28.56
C GLY A 435 14.26 -4.30 27.03
N THR A 436 13.08 -4.01 26.46
CA THR A 436 12.90 -3.91 25.01
C THR A 436 13.64 -2.69 24.45
N GLN A 437 14.52 -2.93 23.46
CA GLN A 437 15.27 -1.89 22.75
C GLN A 437 14.50 -1.41 21.52
N TRP A 438 13.50 -0.54 21.71
CA TRP A 438 12.57 -0.09 20.66
C TRP A 438 13.23 0.43 19.37
N GLU A 439 14.30 1.22 19.48
CA GLU A 439 14.99 1.80 18.30
C GLU A 439 15.87 0.81 17.56
N LYS A 440 16.24 -0.30 18.22
CA LYS A 440 17.15 -1.32 17.68
C LYS A 440 16.45 -2.62 17.29
N LEU A 441 15.13 -2.69 17.45
CA LEU A 441 14.37 -3.93 17.40
C LEU A 441 14.51 -4.64 16.04
N TYR A 442 14.47 -3.88 14.94
CA TYR A 442 14.65 -4.41 13.58
C TYR A 442 16.10 -4.81 13.24
N GLN A 443 17.09 -4.41 14.06
CA GLN A 443 18.48 -4.83 13.89
C GLN A 443 18.86 -5.99 14.82
N MET A 444 17.99 -6.36 15.75
CA MET A 444 18.17 -7.52 16.61
C MET A 444 17.85 -8.80 15.84
N GLU A 445 18.33 -9.93 16.33
CA GLU A 445 17.89 -11.23 15.83
C GLU A 445 16.39 -11.43 16.15
N ALA A 446 15.62 -11.84 15.14
CA ALA A 446 14.20 -12.07 15.31
C ALA A 446 13.94 -13.29 16.20
N ALA A 447 12.82 -13.28 16.92
CA ALA A 447 12.45 -14.36 17.83
C ALA A 447 12.23 -15.71 17.11
N PHE A 448 11.84 -15.69 15.84
CA PHE A 448 11.75 -16.85 14.99
C PHE A 448 12.25 -16.50 13.58
N THR A 449 13.26 -17.23 13.11
CA THR A 449 13.74 -17.13 11.73
C THR A 449 13.09 -18.21 10.87
N PRO A 450 12.32 -17.84 9.82
CA PRO A 450 11.69 -18.80 8.94
C PRO A 450 12.73 -19.54 8.10
N GLU A 451 12.49 -20.82 7.85
CA GLU A 451 13.27 -21.58 6.87
C GLU A 451 12.90 -21.10 5.46
N VAL A 452 13.91 -20.66 4.69
CA VAL A 452 13.76 -20.15 3.33
C VAL A 452 14.90 -20.70 2.47
N ASN A 453 14.58 -21.60 1.55
CA ASN A 453 15.51 -22.37 0.73
C ASN A 453 15.83 -21.71 -0.63
N GLY A 454 15.29 -20.52 -0.89
CA GLY A 454 15.57 -19.74 -2.10
C GLY A 454 14.67 -18.53 -2.27
N GLU A 455 14.95 -17.70 -3.28
CA GLU A 455 14.23 -16.44 -3.53
C GLU A 455 12.76 -16.62 -3.94
N LEU A 456 12.42 -17.78 -4.49
CA LEU A 456 11.06 -18.15 -4.90
C LEU A 456 10.40 -19.15 -3.94
N ASP A 457 11.03 -19.43 -2.80
CA ASP A 457 10.52 -20.43 -1.87
C ASP A 457 9.19 -19.98 -1.28
N THR A 458 8.17 -20.85 -1.36
CA THR A 458 6.81 -20.62 -0.87
C THR A 458 6.42 -21.58 0.25
N GLN A 459 7.37 -22.26 0.91
CA GLN A 459 7.06 -23.27 1.94
C GLN A 459 6.32 -22.70 3.17
N ASN A 460 6.46 -21.39 3.40
CA ASN A 460 5.79 -20.68 4.50
C ASN A 460 4.39 -20.17 4.11
N PHE A 461 3.91 -20.49 2.91
CA PHE A 461 2.58 -20.15 2.44
C PHE A 461 1.71 -21.39 2.27
N GLU A 462 0.40 -21.21 2.37
CA GLU A 462 -0.54 -22.25 2.01
C GLU A 462 -0.49 -22.51 0.50
N LYS A 463 -0.61 -23.78 0.10
CA LYS A 463 -0.58 -24.16 -1.32
C LYS A 463 -1.97 -24.01 -1.91
N PHE A 464 -2.06 -23.21 -2.98
CA PHE A 464 -3.31 -22.99 -3.72
C PHE A 464 -3.31 -23.85 -4.98
N GLU A 465 -4.41 -24.57 -5.23
CA GLU A 465 -4.60 -25.24 -6.52
C GLU A 465 -4.74 -24.22 -7.65
N GLU A 466 -3.91 -24.35 -8.69
CA GLU A 466 -4.14 -23.67 -9.96
C GLU A 466 -5.40 -24.25 -10.61
N THR A 467 -6.52 -23.57 -10.44
CA THR A 467 -7.66 -23.77 -11.36
C THR A 467 -7.16 -23.49 -12.77
N GLY A 468 -7.06 -24.54 -13.58
CA GLY A 468 -6.39 -24.56 -14.87
C GLY A 468 -6.66 -23.32 -15.73
N ALA A 469 -5.59 -22.75 -16.27
CA ALA A 469 -5.66 -21.65 -17.21
C ALA A 469 -6.32 -22.10 -18.52
N THR A 470 -7.32 -21.35 -18.99
CA THR A 470 -7.39 -21.04 -20.42
C THR A 470 -6.96 -19.60 -20.57
N ALA A 471 -5.71 -19.46 -21.04
CA ALA A 471 -5.31 -18.31 -21.81
C ALA A 471 -6.35 -18.06 -22.91
N GLN A 472 -7.03 -16.92 -22.86
CA GLN A 472 -7.45 -16.23 -24.06
C GLN A 472 -6.78 -14.86 -24.02
N SER A 473 -5.59 -14.77 -24.61
CA SER A 473 -5.11 -13.50 -25.12
C SER A 473 -5.98 -13.13 -26.33
N SER A 474 -7.16 -12.54 -26.09
CA SER A 474 -7.98 -12.04 -27.18
C SER A 474 -7.67 -10.57 -27.46
N SER A 475 -7.10 -10.38 -28.65
CA SER A 475 -6.95 -9.15 -29.44
C SER A 475 -5.82 -8.19 -29.07
N LYS A 476 -4.80 -8.21 -29.94
CA LYS A 476 -3.93 -7.08 -30.25
C LYS A 476 -4.79 -5.82 -30.40
N SER A 477 -4.65 -4.84 -29.52
CA SER A 477 -5.02 -3.47 -29.83
C SER A 477 -3.75 -2.66 -30.05
N GLY A 478 -3.51 -2.31 -31.31
CA GLY A 478 -2.44 -1.42 -31.73
C GLY A 478 -2.54 -0.02 -31.10
N PRO A 479 -1.52 0.81 -31.32
CA PRO A 479 -1.30 2.00 -30.52
C PRO A 479 -2.25 3.13 -30.97
N TRP A 480 -2.88 3.78 -29.99
CA TRP A 480 -3.65 5.04 -30.10
C TRP A 480 -5.08 4.97 -30.68
N ARG A 481 -6.02 4.54 -29.84
CA ARG A 481 -7.27 5.27 -29.51
C ARG A 481 -8.18 4.35 -28.71
N LYS A 482 -8.54 4.77 -27.49
CA LYS A 482 -9.84 4.50 -26.87
C LYS A 482 -9.95 5.43 -25.65
N MET A 483 -11.04 6.19 -25.63
CA MET A 483 -11.45 6.98 -24.48
C MET A 483 -11.47 6.09 -23.24
N LEU A 484 -11.06 6.63 -22.08
CA LEU A 484 -11.12 5.94 -20.78
C LEU A 484 -12.47 5.20 -20.67
N PRO A 485 -12.46 3.85 -20.61
CA PRO A 485 -13.64 3.07 -20.28
C PRO A 485 -14.33 3.68 -19.07
N SER A 486 -15.67 3.66 -19.00
CA SER A 486 -16.43 4.26 -17.89
C SER A 486 -16.00 3.75 -16.51
N LYS A 487 -15.37 2.56 -16.46
CA LYS A 487 -14.80 1.96 -15.24
C LYS A 487 -13.50 2.63 -14.78
N ASP A 488 -12.69 3.15 -15.70
CA ASP A 488 -11.37 3.75 -15.42
C ASP A 488 -11.46 5.15 -14.83
N VAL A 489 -12.58 5.83 -15.05
CA VAL A 489 -12.90 7.13 -14.42
C VAL A 489 -12.77 7.03 -12.90
N ASN A 490 -13.16 5.90 -12.32
CA ASN A 490 -13.09 5.67 -10.88
C ASN A 490 -11.66 5.38 -10.36
N PHE A 491 -10.72 5.03 -11.24
CA PHE A 491 -9.34 4.65 -10.89
C PHE A 491 -8.28 5.59 -11.51
N VAL A 492 -8.68 6.82 -11.88
CA VAL A 492 -7.76 7.86 -12.33
C VAL A 492 -6.73 8.15 -11.24
N GLY A 493 -5.45 8.20 -11.62
CA GLY A 493 -4.33 8.41 -10.71
C GLY A 493 -3.86 7.17 -9.97
N TYR A 494 -4.42 5.97 -10.24
CA TYR A 494 -3.99 4.74 -9.58
C TYR A 494 -2.54 4.34 -9.91
N THR A 495 -2.03 4.71 -11.09
CA THR A 495 -0.67 4.35 -11.51
C THR A 495 0.39 5.09 -10.68
N TYR A 496 1.29 4.35 -10.05
CA TYR A 496 2.40 4.84 -9.23
C TYR A 496 3.69 4.07 -9.56
N LYS A 497 4.85 4.74 -9.47
CA LYS A 497 6.17 4.14 -9.62
C LYS A 497 7.11 4.79 -8.61
N ASN A 498 7.67 4.00 -7.72
CA ASN A 498 8.64 4.45 -6.73
C ASN A 498 10.04 4.53 -7.34
N PHE A 499 10.36 5.68 -7.95
CA PHE A 499 11.62 5.86 -8.66
C PHE A 499 12.85 5.75 -7.75
N GLU A 500 12.75 6.13 -6.47
CA GLU A 500 13.91 6.14 -5.56
C GLU A 500 14.36 4.73 -5.19
N ILE A 501 13.42 3.80 -4.96
CA ILE A 501 13.75 2.40 -4.67
C ILE A 501 14.15 1.63 -5.94
N VAL A 502 13.48 1.90 -7.06
CA VAL A 502 13.67 1.14 -8.31
C VAL A 502 15.00 1.45 -8.99
N THR A 503 15.49 2.69 -8.87
CA THR A 503 16.76 3.11 -9.50
C THR A 503 18.00 2.82 -8.65
N ASP A 504 17.84 2.39 -7.39
CA ASP A 504 18.97 2.07 -6.49
C ASP A 504 19.79 0.87 -7.01
N HIS A 505 19.19 0.00 -7.82
CA HIS A 505 19.88 -1.12 -8.47
C HIS A 505 20.66 -0.74 -9.74
N GLU A 506 20.44 0.45 -10.31
CA GLU A 506 20.99 0.78 -11.63
C GLU A 506 21.88 2.04 -11.66
N VAL A 507 21.88 2.91 -10.63
CA VAL A 507 22.73 4.11 -10.64
C VAL A 507 23.27 4.49 -9.25
N PRO A 508 24.51 4.12 -8.90
CA PRO A 508 25.19 4.68 -7.74
C PRO A 508 25.29 6.21 -7.87
N GLY A 509 24.78 6.95 -6.89
CA GLY A 509 25.10 8.38 -6.69
C GLY A 509 23.95 9.40 -6.84
N ILE A 510 22.72 9.01 -7.18
CA ILE A 510 21.59 9.97 -7.23
C ILE A 510 20.81 10.02 -5.90
N ALA A 511 20.67 8.89 -5.19
CA ALA A 511 20.01 8.83 -3.88
C ALA A 511 20.76 9.61 -2.78
N GLU A 512 22.10 9.67 -2.85
CA GLU A 512 22.95 10.43 -1.91
C GLU A 512 22.76 11.96 -2.00
N LEU A 513 22.26 12.47 -3.13
CA LEU A 513 22.00 13.89 -3.31
C LEU A 513 20.72 14.36 -2.61
N LYS A 514 19.75 13.47 -2.35
CA LYS A 514 18.48 13.80 -1.68
C LYS A 514 18.47 13.53 -0.18
N LYS A 515 19.18 12.49 0.30
CA LYS A 515 19.23 12.14 1.75
C LYS A 515 19.89 13.21 2.64
N LYS A 516 20.57 14.23 2.08
CA LYS A 516 21.16 15.35 2.83
C LYS A 516 20.25 16.58 2.98
N SER A 517 18.97 16.51 2.61
CA SER A 517 18.02 17.61 2.84
C SER A 517 17.15 17.38 4.09
N ASN A 518 17.78 17.15 5.24
CA ASN A 518 17.19 17.46 6.54
C ASN A 518 18.19 18.35 7.27
N LYS A 519 17.83 19.60 7.50
CA LYS A 519 18.70 20.65 8.07
C LYS A 519 19.34 20.19 9.39
N PRO A 520 20.68 20.27 9.53
CA PRO A 520 21.30 20.59 10.80
C PRO A 520 21.73 22.06 10.81
N LYS A 521 21.78 22.64 12.01
CA LYS A 521 22.16 24.02 12.29
C LYS A 521 23.53 24.37 11.69
N ARG A 522 23.62 25.61 11.21
CA ARG A 522 24.81 26.28 10.62
C ARG A 522 26.06 26.10 11.51
N PRO A 523 27.14 25.46 11.04
CA PRO A 523 28.47 25.68 11.58
C PRO A 523 29.07 26.90 10.89
N THR A 524 29.59 27.83 11.68
CA THR A 524 30.38 28.96 11.19
C THR A 524 31.72 28.47 10.62
N ILE A 525 32.14 29.07 9.50
CA ILE A 525 33.46 28.89 8.89
C ILE A 525 34.51 29.42 9.88
N LYS A 526 35.10 28.50 10.65
CA LYS A 526 36.40 28.63 11.32
C LYS A 526 36.79 27.27 11.92
N SER A 527 37.11 26.29 11.07
CA SER A 527 37.99 25.16 11.47
C SER A 527 38.53 24.30 10.32
N LEU A 528 38.48 24.76 9.05
CA LEU A 528 38.93 23.91 7.93
C LEU A 528 40.22 24.36 7.25
N PHE A 529 40.75 25.55 7.56
CA PHE A 529 42.08 25.96 7.10
C PHE A 529 42.68 26.98 8.07
N GLU A 530 43.49 26.50 9.02
CA GLU A 530 44.57 27.29 9.61
C GLU A 530 45.81 26.38 9.52
N SER A 531 46.84 26.87 8.85
CA SER A 531 48.02 26.15 8.38
C SER A 531 49.28 26.56 9.14
N GLY A 532 50.24 25.64 9.23
CA GLY A 532 51.64 25.83 9.64
C GLY A 532 52.04 24.76 10.66
N ASP A 533 53.13 23.99 10.56
CA ASP A 533 54.27 23.97 9.64
C ASP A 533 54.98 22.60 9.75
N THR A 534 55.74 22.26 8.71
CA THR A 534 56.95 21.39 8.65
C THR A 534 56.92 19.87 8.91
N GLU A 535 57.43 19.18 7.86
CA GLU A 535 58.35 18.02 7.81
C GLU A 535 57.86 16.58 7.54
N GLU A 536 58.46 16.06 6.45
CA GLU A 536 58.77 14.68 6.02
C GLU A 536 57.75 13.77 5.27
N THR A 537 58.33 13.01 4.32
CA THR A 537 57.83 12.36 3.09
C THR A 537 57.32 10.88 3.26
N PRO A 538 57.03 10.07 2.20
CA PRO A 538 55.78 10.00 1.43
C PRO A 538 55.18 8.57 1.32
N SER A 539 53.88 8.42 1.04
CA SER A 539 53.37 7.23 0.33
C SER A 539 52.01 7.48 -0.37
N GLN A 540 51.97 7.13 -1.65
CA GLN A 540 50.92 7.40 -2.65
C GLN A 540 49.57 6.70 -2.39
N GLY A 541 48.49 7.35 -2.83
CA GLY A 541 47.16 6.74 -3.02
C GLY A 541 46.21 7.69 -3.75
N SER A 542 46.27 7.73 -5.09
CA SER A 542 45.49 8.60 -5.96
C SER A 542 44.07 8.08 -6.21
N PHE A 543 43.10 9.00 -6.15
CA PHE A 543 41.65 8.86 -6.32
C PHE A 543 41.20 8.64 -7.79
N LEU A 544 41.96 7.90 -8.59
CA LEU A 544 41.69 7.67 -10.02
C LEU A 544 41.45 6.19 -10.37
N ASN A 545 40.46 5.54 -9.75
CA ASN A 545 40.09 4.18 -10.11
C ASN A 545 38.58 3.88 -10.05
N LEU A 546 37.74 4.78 -10.57
CA LEU A 546 36.30 4.50 -10.75
C LEU A 546 35.73 5.11 -12.04
N LEU A 547 36.23 4.70 -13.21
CA LEU A 547 35.47 4.72 -14.46
C LEU A 547 35.85 3.50 -15.34
N PRO A 548 34.89 2.84 -16.02
CA PRO A 548 35.19 1.74 -16.93
C PRO A 548 35.81 2.26 -18.23
N THR A 549 36.92 1.67 -18.66
CA THR A 549 37.56 1.92 -19.96
C THR A 549 36.82 1.15 -21.07
N HIS A 550 36.43 1.83 -22.15
CA HIS A 550 35.83 1.21 -23.33
C HIS A 550 36.89 1.06 -24.44
N ARG A 551 37.05 -0.20 -24.90
CA ARG A 551 37.53 -0.72 -26.19
C ARG A 551 38.25 0.22 -27.18
N GLU A 552 39.41 -0.24 -27.64
CA GLU A 552 39.97 0.04 -28.97
C GLU A 552 40.14 -1.25 -29.79
N VAL A 553 39.97 -1.14 -31.11
CA VAL A 553 40.31 -2.11 -32.18
C VAL A 553 41.26 -1.36 -33.13
N PRO A 554 42.31 -1.99 -33.68
CA PRO A 554 42.38 -2.11 -35.15
C PRO A 554 43.02 -3.40 -35.73
N GLU A 555 42.40 -3.84 -36.84
CA GLU A 555 42.85 -4.52 -38.08
C GLU A 555 44.12 -5.41 -38.22
N SER A 556 43.83 -6.64 -38.70
CA SER A 556 44.39 -7.46 -39.82
C SER A 556 45.90 -7.77 -39.98
N LEU A 557 46.21 -9.08 -40.10
CA LEU A 557 47.03 -9.74 -41.15
C LEU A 557 47.08 -11.28 -40.94
N GLU A 558 46.74 -12.04 -41.99
CA GLU A 558 46.88 -13.52 -42.18
C GLU A 558 48.32 -13.91 -42.63
N PRO A 559 48.71 -15.19 -42.93
CA PRO A 559 48.25 -16.53 -42.49
C PRO A 559 49.39 -17.59 -42.22
N SER A 560 49.06 -18.69 -41.50
CA SER A 560 49.63 -20.10 -41.52
C SER A 560 51.15 -20.37 -41.30
N PRO A 561 51.67 -21.62 -41.12
CA PRO A 561 51.04 -22.97 -41.02
C PRO A 561 51.62 -23.93 -39.92
N HIS A 562 51.06 -25.16 -39.88
CA HIS A 562 51.60 -26.44 -39.35
C HIS A 562 51.62 -26.64 -37.80
N SER A 563 51.24 -27.79 -37.20
CA SER A 563 51.16 -29.18 -37.67
C SER A 563 50.32 -30.07 -36.72
N SER A 564 49.56 -31.01 -37.32
CA SER A 564 49.27 -32.43 -36.93
C SER A 564 49.16 -32.81 -35.45
N ILE A 565 48.18 -33.62 -35.02
CA ILE A 565 48.18 -35.10 -35.17
C ILE A 565 46.81 -35.72 -34.78
N SER A 566 46.31 -36.58 -35.68
CA SER A 566 45.46 -37.80 -35.55
C SER A 566 44.19 -37.89 -34.67
N SER A 567 43.05 -38.10 -35.35
CA SER A 567 41.95 -39.03 -34.99
C SER A 567 42.39 -40.51 -35.23
N PRO A 568 41.55 -41.57 -35.10
CA PRO A 568 40.14 -41.68 -34.70
C PRO A 568 39.86 -42.81 -33.67
N ASP A 569 38.64 -42.97 -33.14
CA ASP A 569 37.75 -44.11 -33.49
C ASP A 569 36.40 -44.16 -32.73
N GLN A 570 35.37 -44.46 -33.53
CA GLN A 570 34.12 -45.24 -33.37
C GLN A 570 33.26 -45.41 -32.10
N SER A 571 31.95 -45.46 -32.44
CA SER A 571 30.82 -46.25 -31.90
C SER A 571 29.89 -45.55 -30.90
N LEU A 572 28.63 -45.20 -31.25
CA LEU A 572 27.44 -46.05 -31.44
C LEU A 572 27.15 -46.99 -30.26
N MET A 573 26.16 -46.64 -29.42
CA MET A 573 25.14 -47.59 -28.96
C MET A 573 23.79 -46.88 -28.67
N ARG A 574 22.75 -47.49 -29.24
CA ARG A 574 21.32 -47.31 -28.99
C ARG A 574 20.85 -48.23 -27.85
N HIS A 575 19.63 -47.95 -27.37
CA HIS A 575 18.71 -48.75 -26.54
C HIS A 575 18.99 -48.66 -25.02
N LYS A 576 18.02 -48.35 -24.16
CA LYS A 576 16.56 -48.52 -24.20
C LYS A 576 15.82 -47.26 -23.73
#